data_AF-A0A2L2XNV0-F1
#
_entry.id   AF-A0A2L2XNV0-F1
#
_cell.length_a   1.000
_cell.length_b   1.000
_cell.length_c   1.000
_cell.angle_alpha   90.00
_cell.angle_beta   90.00
_cell.angle_gamma   90.00
#
_symmetry.space_group_name_H-M   'P 1'
#
loop_
_entity.id
_entity.type
_entity.pdbx_description
1 polymer ?
#
loop_
_entity_poly.entity_id
_entity_poly.type
_entity_poly.pdbx_seq_one_letter_code
_entity_poly.pdbx_strand_id
1 'polypeptide(L)'
;MKIEKKLELLWGKKLGADNSKEAKSVNWIFAALTDFNGRLQARNIVRFLYYAANITVEKKEEIQFSKWSNTRLLPPQAIRRALEPCSREKVRESKEEYPIFKSWVEESLPKYSDRKIPFSLEQFNLNGTQVNILEQMGVIYEDKDKEDAVRYYMPEIFREGLGFSSQVPRPRVLVLKRKVLGKSNF
;
A
#
# COMPACT_ATOMS: atom_id res chain seq x y z
N MET A 1 22.06 17.54 8.00
CA MET A 1 21.92 16.11 7.65
C MET A 1 20.49 15.84 7.18
N LYS A 2 20.27 15.36 5.95
CA LYS A 2 18.92 15.10 5.39
C LYS A 2 18.19 14.00 6.19
N ILE A 3 16.90 14.17 6.44
CA ILE A 3 16.06 13.24 7.22
C ILE A 3 16.11 11.79 6.69
N GLU A 4 16.21 11.63 5.37
CA GLU A 4 16.33 10.32 4.70
C GLU A 4 17.50 9.49 5.25
N LYS A 5 18.68 10.10 5.44
CA LYS A 5 19.86 9.38 5.99
C LYS A 5 19.65 8.94 7.43
N LYS A 6 18.88 9.69 8.23
CA LYS A 6 18.53 9.28 9.59
C LYS A 6 17.58 8.07 9.58
N LEU A 7 16.65 8.04 8.62
CA LEU A 7 15.70 6.94 8.48
C LEU A 7 16.35 5.64 8.00
N GLU A 8 17.53 5.69 7.38
CA GLU A 8 18.31 4.48 7.07
C GLU A 8 18.68 3.68 8.33
N LEU A 9 18.91 4.33 9.48
CA LEU A 9 19.13 3.63 10.75
C LEU A 9 17.87 2.94 11.28
N LEU A 10 16.69 3.39 10.85
CA LEU A 10 15.42 2.78 11.23
C LEU A 10 15.11 1.56 10.36
N TRP A 11 15.15 1.68 9.03
CA TRP A 11 14.66 0.66 8.11
C TRP A 11 15.65 0.24 7.01
N GLY A 12 16.88 0.74 7.07
CA GLY A 12 17.94 0.52 6.09
C GLY A 12 17.77 1.32 4.80
N LYS A 13 18.84 1.37 3.99
CA LYS A 13 18.81 2.04 2.69
C LYS A 13 17.87 1.36 1.69
N LYS A 14 17.80 0.03 1.73
CA LYS A 14 16.95 -0.81 0.87
C LYS A 14 16.17 -1.83 1.69
N LEU A 15 15.09 -2.38 1.12
CA LEU A 15 14.34 -3.52 1.68
C LEU A 15 15.07 -4.87 1.57
N GLY A 16 16.38 -4.84 1.77
CA GLY A 16 17.31 -5.95 1.77
C GLY A 16 18.68 -5.43 2.22
N ALA A 17 19.73 -6.17 1.85
CA ALA A 17 21.09 -5.66 1.98
C ALA A 17 21.29 -4.43 1.08
N ASP A 18 22.24 -3.55 1.42
CA ASP A 18 22.44 -2.30 0.70
C ASP A 18 22.89 -2.49 -0.77
N ASN A 19 23.57 -3.61 -1.04
CA ASN A 19 23.98 -4.04 -2.37
C ASN A 19 22.92 -4.86 -3.13
N SER A 20 21.75 -5.12 -2.54
CA SER A 20 20.69 -5.89 -3.20
C SER A 20 20.01 -5.13 -4.36
N LYS A 21 19.28 -5.86 -5.22
CA LYS A 21 18.42 -5.28 -6.28
C LYS A 21 17.06 -4.80 -5.75
N GLU A 22 16.86 -4.80 -4.43
CA GLU A 22 15.62 -4.35 -3.79
C GLU A 22 15.41 -2.83 -3.91
N ALA A 23 14.16 -2.41 -3.77
CA ALA A 23 13.80 -1.01 -3.74
C ALA A 23 14.43 -0.28 -2.53
N LYS A 24 14.70 1.03 -2.70
CA LYS A 24 15.02 1.91 -1.57
C LYS A 24 13.88 1.88 -0.56
N SER A 25 14.19 1.72 0.72
CA SER A 25 13.18 1.54 1.77
C SER A 25 12.22 2.74 1.84
N VAL A 26 12.74 3.96 1.81
CA VAL A 26 11.92 5.18 1.86
C VAL A 26 10.94 5.27 0.69
N ASN A 27 11.39 5.01 -0.54
CA ASN A 27 10.53 5.03 -1.72
C ASN A 27 9.46 3.95 -1.65
N TRP A 28 9.80 2.75 -1.17
CA TRP A 28 8.83 1.68 -1.03
C TRP A 28 7.79 2.00 0.04
N ILE A 29 8.21 2.47 1.21
CA ILE A 29 7.29 2.81 2.31
C ILE A 29 6.37 3.96 1.91
N PHE A 30 6.93 5.01 1.30
CA PHE A 30 6.14 6.11 0.77
C PHE A 30 5.11 5.60 -0.25
N ALA A 31 5.55 4.79 -1.22
CA ALA A 31 4.65 4.20 -2.20
C ALA A 31 3.62 3.27 -1.57
N ALA A 32 3.95 2.50 -0.54
CA ALA A 32 3.04 1.55 0.08
C ALA A 32 1.92 2.25 0.86
N LEU A 33 2.23 3.36 1.55
CA LEU A 33 1.30 4.05 2.45
C LEU A 33 0.48 5.18 1.81
N THR A 34 0.88 5.64 0.61
CA THR A 34 0.21 6.75 -0.08
C THR A 34 -0.94 6.24 -0.96
N ASP A 35 -2.06 6.95 -1.01
CA ASP A 35 -3.16 6.66 -1.96
C ASP A 35 -2.84 7.13 -3.39
N PHE A 36 -3.73 6.92 -4.36
CA PHE A 36 -3.48 7.40 -5.73
C PHE A 36 -3.57 8.92 -5.89
N ASN A 37 -4.09 9.64 -4.90
CA ASN A 37 -4.14 11.11 -4.92
C ASN A 37 -2.95 11.74 -4.20
N GLY A 38 -1.95 10.93 -3.82
CA GLY A 38 -0.71 11.43 -3.22
C GLY A 38 -0.82 11.70 -1.73
N ARG A 39 -1.92 11.31 -1.08
CA ARG A 39 -2.13 11.60 0.33
C ARG A 39 -1.47 10.52 1.18
N LEU A 40 -0.44 10.94 1.91
CA LEU A 40 0.18 10.18 2.97
C LEU A 40 -0.31 10.71 4.32
N GLN A 41 -1.09 9.91 5.05
CA GLN A 41 -1.64 10.31 6.34
C GLN A 41 -0.67 9.97 7.48
N ALA A 42 -0.45 10.92 8.39
CA ALA A 42 0.43 10.72 9.56
C ALA A 42 0.03 9.49 10.40
N ARG A 43 -1.28 9.26 10.58
CA ARG A 43 -1.82 8.09 11.29
C ARG A 43 -1.36 6.76 10.69
N ASN A 44 -1.29 6.67 9.35
CA ASN A 44 -0.83 5.47 8.66
C ASN A 44 0.67 5.25 8.90
N ILE A 45 1.48 6.31 8.94
CA ILE A 45 2.92 6.20 9.25
C ILE A 45 3.12 5.67 10.67
N VAL A 46 2.46 6.29 11.66
CA VAL A 46 2.60 5.90 13.08
C VAL A 46 2.16 4.46 13.30
N ARG A 47 0.99 4.07 12.76
CA ARG A 47 0.48 2.70 12.83
C ARG A 47 1.38 1.69 12.11
N PHE A 48 1.91 2.05 10.95
CA PHE A 48 2.83 1.21 10.21
C PHE A 48 4.11 0.94 11.00
N LEU A 49 4.68 1.98 11.62
CA LEU A 49 5.85 1.85 12.50
C LEU A 49 5.54 1.00 13.73
N TYR A 50 4.37 1.20 14.34
CA TYR A 50 3.89 0.38 15.46
C TYR A 50 3.86 -1.11 15.09
N TYR A 51 3.18 -1.49 13.99
CA TYR A 51 3.11 -2.89 13.59
C TYR A 51 4.48 -3.45 13.19
N ALA A 52 5.31 -2.67 12.49
CA ALA A 52 6.65 -3.11 12.14
C ALA A 52 7.52 -3.36 13.37
N ALA A 53 7.47 -2.48 14.36
CA ALA A 53 8.18 -2.64 15.63
C ALA A 53 7.66 -3.86 16.40
N ASN A 54 6.32 -4.03 16.50
CA ASN A 54 5.71 -5.15 17.18
C ASN A 54 6.12 -6.49 16.56
N ILE A 55 6.04 -6.61 15.22
CA ILE A 55 6.50 -7.78 14.48
C ILE A 55 8.00 -8.03 14.71
N THR A 56 8.79 -6.96 14.82
CA THR A 56 10.23 -7.08 15.06
C THR A 56 10.54 -7.74 16.41
N VAL A 57 9.79 -7.36 17.45
CA VAL A 57 9.97 -7.89 18.80
C VAL A 57 9.37 -9.28 18.93
N GLU A 58 8.11 -9.46 18.52
CA GLU A 58 7.35 -10.69 18.74
C GLU A 58 7.73 -11.84 17.80
N LYS A 59 8.22 -11.54 16.59
CA LYS A 59 8.51 -12.54 15.56
C LYS A 59 9.98 -12.53 15.14
N LYS A 60 10.87 -12.19 16.07
CA LYS A 60 12.30 -11.91 15.81
C LYS A 60 13.02 -13.06 15.08
N GLU A 61 12.69 -14.32 15.37
CA GLU A 61 13.25 -15.50 14.71
C GLU A 61 12.77 -15.61 13.26
N GLU A 62 11.46 -15.50 13.03
CA GLU A 62 10.85 -15.64 11.70
C GLU A 62 11.38 -14.61 10.69
N ILE A 63 11.69 -13.41 11.17
CA ILE A 63 12.18 -12.30 10.33
C ILE A 63 13.71 -12.21 10.29
N GLN A 64 14.42 -13.13 10.95
CA GLN A 64 15.88 -13.16 11.07
C GLN A 64 16.44 -11.86 11.66
N PHE A 65 15.87 -11.34 12.75
CA PHE A 65 16.24 -10.03 13.31
C PHE A 65 17.74 -9.91 13.62
N SER A 66 18.37 -10.97 14.11
CA SER A 66 19.81 -11.02 14.41
C SER A 66 20.71 -10.68 13.21
N LYS A 67 20.26 -10.96 11.97
CA LYS A 67 20.97 -10.59 10.75
C LYS A 67 20.94 -9.07 10.50
N TRP A 68 19.91 -8.39 10.96
CA TRP A 68 19.62 -7.00 10.62
C TRP A 68 19.95 -6.02 11.73
N SER A 69 19.93 -6.47 12.99
CA SER A 69 19.99 -5.64 14.21
C SER A 69 21.20 -4.71 14.29
N ASN A 70 22.32 -5.05 13.63
CA ASN A 70 23.52 -4.22 13.59
C ASN A 70 23.41 -3.03 12.62
N THR A 71 22.44 -3.03 11.70
CA THR A 71 22.33 -2.03 10.64
C THR A 71 21.05 -1.21 10.71
N ARG A 72 20.00 -1.76 11.32
CA ARG A 72 18.67 -1.15 11.35
C ARG A 72 17.82 -1.71 12.47
N LEU A 73 16.85 -0.91 12.93
CA LEU A 73 15.88 -1.32 13.94
C LEU A 73 14.73 -2.16 13.38
N LEU A 74 14.31 -1.91 12.14
CA LEU A 74 13.19 -2.58 11.48
C LEU A 74 13.69 -3.42 10.30
N PRO A 75 13.62 -4.76 10.39
CA PRO A 75 13.98 -5.65 9.29
C PRO A 75 13.05 -5.51 8.08
N PRO A 76 13.54 -5.82 6.86
CA PRO A 76 12.72 -5.77 5.66
C PRO A 76 11.44 -6.61 5.72
N GLN A 77 11.46 -7.76 6.41
CA GLN A 77 10.26 -8.60 6.54
C GLN A 77 9.23 -7.95 7.46
N ALA A 78 9.64 -7.34 8.58
CA ALA A 78 8.73 -6.64 9.48
C ALA A 78 8.04 -5.47 8.77
N ILE A 79 8.80 -4.69 8.01
CA ILE A 79 8.29 -3.58 7.18
C ILE A 79 7.24 -4.09 6.17
N ARG A 80 7.52 -5.17 5.44
CA ARG A 80 6.57 -5.72 4.46
C ARG A 80 5.30 -6.25 5.13
N ARG A 81 5.44 -7.00 6.23
CA ARG A 81 4.31 -7.60 6.95
C ARG A 81 3.44 -6.56 7.68
N ALA A 82 4.00 -5.40 8.05
CA ALA A 82 3.25 -4.32 8.70
C ALA A 82 2.21 -3.64 7.79
N LEU A 83 2.34 -3.78 6.46
CA LEU A 83 1.41 -3.18 5.51
C LEU A 83 -0.01 -3.74 5.64
N GLU A 84 -0.15 -5.05 5.80
CA GLU A 84 -1.44 -5.74 5.87
C GLU A 84 -2.33 -5.25 7.03
N PRO A 85 -1.88 -5.27 8.31
CA PRO A 85 -2.67 -4.73 9.41
C PRO A 85 -2.88 -3.21 9.29
N CYS A 86 -1.91 -2.46 8.74
CA CYS A 86 -2.10 -1.03 8.49
C CYS A 86 -3.20 -0.76 7.45
N SER A 87 -3.28 -1.60 6.42
CA SER A 87 -4.29 -1.50 5.37
C SER A 87 -5.68 -1.85 5.89
N ARG A 88 -5.80 -2.90 6.72
CA ARG A 88 -7.07 -3.24 7.38
C ARG A 88 -7.63 -2.09 8.19
N GLU A 89 -6.81 -1.46 9.01
CA GLU A 89 -7.27 -0.33 9.81
C GLU A 89 -7.58 0.90 8.96
N LYS A 90 -6.81 1.17 7.89
CA LYS A 90 -7.15 2.23 6.93
C LYS A 90 -8.53 2.00 6.32
N VAL A 91 -8.86 0.76 5.94
CA VAL A 91 -10.19 0.40 5.44
C VAL A 91 -11.24 0.63 6.52
N ARG A 92 -11.03 0.15 7.75
CA ARG A 92 -11.96 0.35 8.88
C ARG A 92 -12.28 1.83 9.07
N GLU A 93 -11.27 2.68 9.20
CA GLU A 93 -11.43 4.14 9.33
C GLU A 93 -12.16 4.75 8.14
N SER A 94 -11.81 4.33 6.92
CA SER A 94 -12.43 4.88 5.71
C SER A 94 -13.91 4.51 5.62
N LYS A 95 -14.34 3.38 6.18
CA LYS A 95 -15.77 3.03 6.31
C LYS A 95 -16.50 3.93 7.30
N GLU A 96 -15.82 4.39 8.35
CA GLU A 96 -16.38 5.33 9.33
C GLU A 96 -16.47 6.75 8.73
N GLU A 97 -15.51 7.13 7.90
CA GLU A 97 -15.42 8.47 7.29
C GLU A 97 -16.32 8.63 6.03
N TYR A 98 -16.59 7.55 5.29
CA TYR A 98 -17.27 7.62 3.98
C TYR A 98 -18.40 6.57 3.85
N PRO A 99 -19.68 6.96 3.99
CA PRO A 99 -20.82 6.04 3.91
C PRO A 99 -20.91 5.25 2.59
N ILE A 100 -20.63 5.89 1.45
CA ILE A 100 -20.66 5.22 0.13
C ILE A 100 -19.57 4.15 0.03
N PHE A 101 -18.38 4.44 0.56
CA PHE A 101 -17.30 3.44 0.64
C PHE A 101 -17.68 2.29 1.56
N LYS A 102 -18.28 2.60 2.72
CA LYS A 102 -18.78 1.58 3.65
C LYS A 102 -19.76 0.63 3.00
N SER A 103 -20.83 1.14 2.38
CA SER A 103 -21.83 0.30 1.69
C SER A 103 -21.21 -0.51 0.56
N TRP A 104 -20.26 0.05 -0.20
CA TRP A 104 -19.54 -0.74 -1.21
C TRP A 104 -18.75 -1.90 -0.57
N VAL A 105 -17.98 -1.65 0.48
CA VAL A 105 -17.14 -2.67 1.14
C VAL A 105 -17.96 -3.73 1.88
N GLU A 106 -19.06 -3.35 2.52
CA GLU A 106 -19.85 -4.24 3.37
C GLU A 106 -20.99 -4.95 2.64
N GLU A 107 -21.57 -4.34 1.60
CA GLU A 107 -22.76 -4.87 0.94
C GLU A 107 -22.49 -5.36 -0.48
N SER A 108 -21.54 -4.74 -1.19
CA SER A 108 -21.27 -5.07 -2.60
C SER A 108 -20.07 -6.01 -2.74
N LEU A 109 -18.93 -5.64 -2.16
CA LEU A 109 -17.68 -6.37 -2.30
C LEU A 109 -17.72 -7.84 -1.82
N PRO A 110 -18.47 -8.22 -0.76
CA PRO A 110 -18.59 -9.62 -0.31
C PRO A 110 -19.20 -10.57 -1.34
N LYS A 111 -19.95 -10.05 -2.32
CA LYS A 111 -20.56 -10.85 -3.40
C LYS A 111 -19.52 -11.42 -4.38
N TYR A 112 -18.28 -10.90 -4.33
CA TYR A 112 -17.22 -11.25 -5.26
C TYR A 112 -16.09 -11.98 -4.54
N SER A 113 -15.86 -13.23 -4.96
CA SER A 113 -14.74 -14.06 -4.48
C SER A 113 -13.43 -13.74 -5.21
N ASP A 114 -13.49 -13.38 -6.49
CA ASP A 114 -12.30 -13.06 -7.30
C ASP A 114 -11.96 -11.56 -7.28
N ARG A 115 -11.25 -11.15 -6.22
CA ARG A 115 -10.80 -9.77 -6.02
C ARG A 115 -9.38 -9.60 -6.52
N LYS A 116 -9.25 -9.06 -7.73
CA LYS A 116 -7.97 -8.88 -8.42
C LYS A 116 -7.81 -7.47 -8.97
N ILE A 117 -6.57 -7.00 -9.03
CA ILE A 117 -6.18 -5.83 -9.81
C ILE A 117 -5.26 -6.22 -10.98
N PRO A 118 -5.34 -5.51 -12.13
CA PRO A 118 -6.39 -4.54 -12.45
C PRO A 118 -7.77 -5.19 -12.64
N PHE A 119 -8.83 -4.38 -12.62
CA PHE A 119 -10.21 -4.82 -12.86
C PHE A 119 -10.98 -3.85 -13.76
N SER A 120 -12.14 -4.29 -14.25
CA SER A 120 -13.14 -3.44 -14.92
C SER A 120 -14.28 -3.06 -13.98
N LEU A 121 -14.98 -1.96 -14.24
CA LEU A 121 -16.07 -1.49 -13.38
C LEU A 121 -17.23 -2.51 -13.30
N GLU A 122 -17.47 -3.22 -14.40
CA GLU A 122 -18.51 -4.25 -14.54
C GLU A 122 -18.22 -5.46 -13.64
N GLN A 123 -16.95 -5.81 -13.43
CA GLN A 123 -16.54 -6.92 -12.56
C GLN A 123 -17.08 -6.77 -11.13
N PHE A 124 -17.23 -5.54 -10.65
CA PHE A 124 -17.74 -5.23 -9.31
C PHE A 124 -19.06 -4.45 -9.34
N ASN A 125 -19.70 -4.35 -10.51
CA ASN A 125 -20.93 -3.59 -10.76
C ASN A 125 -20.91 -2.18 -10.13
N LEU A 126 -19.78 -1.48 -10.30
CA LEU A 126 -19.59 -0.14 -9.75
C LEU A 126 -20.38 0.88 -10.55
N ASN A 127 -21.29 1.60 -9.88
CA ASN A 127 -22.01 2.71 -10.51
C ASN A 127 -21.17 4.00 -10.52
N GLY A 128 -21.56 4.99 -11.33
CA GLY A 128 -20.81 6.24 -11.49
C GLY A 128 -20.56 7.01 -10.19
N THR A 129 -21.50 6.99 -9.25
CA THR A 129 -21.34 7.62 -7.93
C THR A 129 -20.28 6.91 -7.09
N GLN A 130 -20.28 5.58 -7.08
CA GLN A 130 -19.26 4.79 -6.39
C GLN A 130 -17.88 5.00 -6.99
N VAL A 131 -17.77 4.99 -8.33
CA VAL A 131 -16.51 5.25 -9.04
C VAL A 131 -15.95 6.61 -8.65
N ASN A 132 -16.76 7.67 -8.73
CA ASN A 132 -16.34 9.02 -8.39
C ASN A 132 -15.78 9.11 -6.95
N ILE A 133 -16.51 8.55 -5.97
CA ILE A 133 -16.06 8.55 -4.57
C ILE A 133 -14.76 7.77 -4.40
N LEU A 134 -14.64 6.58 -4.99
CA LEU A 134 -13.45 5.76 -4.89
C LEU A 134 -12.22 6.43 -5.51
N GLU A 135 -12.38 7.15 -6.63
CA GLU A 135 -11.33 7.95 -7.26
C GLU A 135 -10.96 9.17 -6.40
N GLN A 136 -11.94 9.91 -5.87
CA GLN A 136 -11.70 11.03 -4.95
C GLN A 136 -10.98 10.61 -3.67
N MET A 137 -11.27 9.41 -3.18
CA MET A 137 -10.57 8.77 -2.06
C MET A 137 -9.20 8.20 -2.46
N GLY A 138 -8.86 8.16 -3.75
CA GLY A 138 -7.61 7.60 -4.25
C GLY A 138 -7.53 6.08 -4.05
N VAL A 139 -8.67 5.41 -3.83
CA VAL A 139 -8.80 3.96 -3.66
C VAL A 139 -8.64 3.28 -5.00
N ILE A 140 -9.17 3.86 -6.07
CA ILE A 140 -9.02 3.34 -7.43
C ILE A 140 -8.37 4.37 -8.34
N TYR A 141 -7.69 3.90 -9.37
CA TYR A 141 -7.11 4.74 -10.42
C TYR A 141 -7.20 4.05 -11.78
N GLU A 142 -7.66 4.80 -12.78
CA GLU A 142 -7.77 4.36 -14.16
C GLU A 142 -6.44 4.55 -14.93
N ASP A 143 -5.82 3.45 -15.37
CA ASP A 143 -4.66 3.48 -16.28
C ASP A 143 -5.10 3.79 -17.71
N LYS A 144 -5.20 5.08 -18.04
CA LYS A 144 -5.65 5.59 -19.36
C LYS A 144 -4.73 5.24 -20.54
N ASP A 145 -3.53 4.72 -20.29
CA ASP A 145 -2.65 4.24 -21.37
C ASP A 145 -3.07 2.85 -21.88
N LYS A 146 -3.99 2.19 -21.18
CA LYS A 146 -4.59 0.95 -21.62
C LYS A 146 -5.90 1.23 -22.36
N GLU A 147 -6.01 0.63 -23.53
CA GLU A 147 -7.26 0.61 -24.32
C GLU A 147 -8.22 -0.49 -23.83
N ASP A 148 -7.77 -1.37 -22.93
CA ASP A 148 -8.60 -2.44 -22.37
C ASP A 148 -9.58 -1.94 -21.29
N ALA A 149 -10.68 -2.68 -21.09
CA ALA A 149 -11.64 -2.39 -20.03
C ALA A 149 -11.08 -2.72 -18.62
N VAL A 150 -9.97 -3.46 -18.53
CA VAL A 150 -9.36 -3.95 -17.28
C VAL A 150 -8.19 -3.02 -16.89
N ARG A 151 -8.57 -1.81 -16.49
CA ARG A 151 -7.66 -0.68 -16.33
C ARG A 151 -7.65 -0.03 -14.95
N TYR A 152 -8.49 -0.47 -14.02
CA TYR A 152 -8.54 0.10 -12.67
C TYR A 152 -7.58 -0.61 -11.71
N TYR A 153 -6.73 0.17 -11.03
CA TYR A 153 -5.76 -0.28 -10.04
C TYR A 153 -6.11 0.22 -8.65
N MET A 154 -5.55 -0.42 -7.62
CA MET A 154 -5.72 -0.05 -6.21
C MET A 154 -4.36 0.15 -5.53
N PRO A 155 -4.18 1.15 -4.65
CA PRO A 155 -2.93 1.34 -3.94
C PRO A 155 -2.81 0.31 -2.82
N GLU A 156 -1.58 -0.10 -2.52
CA GLU A 156 -1.25 -1.07 -1.46
C GLU A 156 -1.93 -0.80 -0.11
N ILE A 157 -2.02 0.48 0.31
CA ILE A 157 -2.66 0.89 1.58
C ILE A 157 -4.16 0.54 1.66
N PHE A 158 -4.84 0.32 0.54
CA PHE A 158 -6.24 -0.16 0.49
C PHE A 158 -6.33 -1.62 0.02
N ARG A 159 -5.45 -2.04 -0.90
CA ARG A 159 -5.50 -3.34 -1.58
C ARG A 159 -5.51 -4.52 -0.62
N GLU A 160 -4.59 -4.56 0.32
CA GLU A 160 -4.45 -5.66 1.27
C GLU A 160 -5.68 -5.75 2.19
N GLY A 161 -6.12 -4.63 2.76
CA GLY A 161 -7.27 -4.56 3.67
C GLY A 161 -8.61 -4.85 3.02
N LEU A 162 -8.74 -4.62 1.71
CA LEU A 162 -9.92 -4.99 0.92
C LEU A 162 -9.87 -6.43 0.37
N GLY A 163 -8.74 -7.13 0.58
CA GLY A 163 -8.54 -8.52 0.14
C GLY A 163 -8.33 -8.66 -1.37
N PHE A 164 -7.81 -7.65 -2.03
CA PHE A 164 -7.48 -7.72 -3.46
C PHE A 164 -6.09 -8.31 -3.67
N SER A 165 -5.98 -9.28 -4.57
CA SER A 165 -4.70 -9.79 -5.07
C SER A 165 -4.26 -9.05 -6.34
N SER A 166 -2.97 -9.10 -6.67
CA SER A 166 -2.44 -8.46 -7.88
C SER A 166 -2.12 -9.52 -8.94
N GLN A 167 -2.74 -9.44 -10.11
CA GLN A 167 -2.35 -10.26 -11.27
C GLN A 167 -1.12 -9.69 -11.99
N VAL A 168 -0.82 -8.41 -11.76
CA VAL A 168 0.35 -7.76 -12.33
C VAL A 168 1.54 -7.84 -11.37
N PRO A 169 2.78 -7.90 -11.88
CA PRO A 169 3.96 -7.74 -11.04
C PRO A 169 3.89 -6.42 -10.25
N ARG A 170 4.25 -6.44 -8.95
CA ARG A 170 4.36 -5.26 -8.07
C ARG A 170 5.00 -4.00 -8.69
N PRO A 171 6.00 -4.11 -9.61
CA PRO A 171 6.53 -2.94 -10.32
C PRO A 171 5.47 -2.07 -10.98
N ARG A 172 4.35 -2.62 -11.44
CA ARG A 172 3.33 -1.84 -12.19
C ARG A 172 2.58 -0.84 -11.31
N VAL A 173 2.20 -1.21 -10.08
CA VAL A 173 1.53 -0.28 -9.15
C VAL A 173 2.48 0.87 -8.77
N LEU A 174 3.78 0.57 -8.59
CA LEU A 174 4.79 1.60 -8.32
C LEU A 174 5.00 2.53 -9.52
N VAL A 175 5.03 2.00 -10.75
CA VAL A 175 5.12 2.78 -11.98
C VAL A 175 3.92 3.71 -12.11
N LEU A 176 2.70 3.21 -11.88
CA LEU A 176 1.49 4.02 -11.92
C LEU A 176 1.52 5.12 -10.86
N LYS A 177 1.91 4.83 -9.61
CA LYS A 177 2.06 5.88 -8.59
C LYS A 177 3.08 6.95 -8.99
N ARG A 178 4.21 6.58 -9.57
CA ARG A 178 5.20 7.56 -10.09
C ARG A 178 4.64 8.39 -11.24
N LYS A 179 3.82 7.80 -12.09
CA LYS A 179 3.14 8.51 -13.18
C LYS A 179 2.14 9.52 -12.63
N VAL A 180 1.30 9.10 -11.68
CA VAL A 180 0.22 9.92 -11.11
C VAL A 180 0.76 11.04 -10.22
N LEU A 181 1.75 10.75 -9.39
CA LEU A 181 2.28 11.73 -8.42
C LEU A 181 3.46 12.54 -8.97
N GLY A 182 3.94 12.26 -10.18
CA GLY A 182 5.13 12.88 -10.74
C GLY A 182 6.44 12.36 -10.14
N LYS A 183 7.54 12.44 -10.92
CA LYS A 183 8.86 11.92 -10.53
C LYS A 183 9.47 12.60 -9.31
N SER A 184 9.07 13.83 -8.97
CA SER A 184 9.64 14.62 -7.86
C SER A 184 9.20 14.14 -6.48
N ASN A 185 8.16 13.31 -6.40
CA ASN A 185 7.60 12.81 -5.14
C ASN A 185 8.17 11.42 -4.73
N PHE A 186 9.18 10.90 -5.45
CA PHE A 186 9.80 9.59 -5.23
C PHE A 186 11.32 9.61 -5.24
#